data_AF-A0A536KM38-F1
#
_entry.id   AF-A0A536KM38-F1
#
_cell.length_a   1.000
_cell.length_b   1.000
_cell.length_c   1.000
_cell.angle_alpha   90.00
_cell.angle_beta   90.00
_cell.angle_gamma   90.00
#
_symmetry.space_group_name_H-M   'P 1'
#
loop_
_entity.id
_entity.type
_entity.pdbx_description
1 polymer ?
#
loop_
_entity_poly.entity_id
_entity_poly.type
_entity_poly.pdbx_seq_one_letter_code
_entity_poly.pdbx_strand_id
1 'polypeptide(L)'
;MTRRLERLLVAGGAGFIGSNFVRLLRKERPEVEITVLDKLTYAGNPQNLAEFEAQAGYRFVRGDICDRELVDRLAGEVDAIINFAAETHVDRSILDPFAFVETDVHGVAVLCDAALRHGHQVFHLVSTDEVYGDVAEGRSRE
;
A
#
# COMPACT_ATOMS: atom_id res chain seq x y z
N MET A 1 -21.33 12.40 -10.92
CA MET A 1 -20.14 12.08 -11.73
C MET A 1 -19.42 10.92 -11.09
N THR A 2 -19.47 9.73 -11.69
CA THR A 2 -18.68 8.58 -11.27
C THR A 2 -17.23 8.87 -11.64
N ARG A 3 -16.34 9.00 -10.65
CA ARG A 3 -14.92 9.31 -10.90
C ARG A 3 -14.23 8.10 -11.51
N ARG A 4 -13.44 8.35 -12.55
CA ARG A 4 -12.59 7.33 -13.17
C ARG A 4 -11.19 7.49 -12.60
N LEU A 5 -10.74 6.51 -11.82
CA LEU A 5 -9.34 6.38 -11.43
C LEU A 5 -8.62 5.66 -12.57
N GLU A 6 -7.55 6.25 -13.09
CA GLU A 6 -6.82 5.71 -14.24
C GLU A 6 -5.42 5.23 -13.84
N ARG A 7 -4.80 5.85 -12.82
CA ARG A 7 -3.46 5.51 -12.34
C ARG A 7 -3.45 5.38 -10.83
N LEU A 8 -2.95 4.25 -10.32
CA LEU A 8 -2.88 3.98 -8.89
C LEU A 8 -1.44 3.77 -8.43
N LEU A 9 -1.13 4.29 -7.24
CA LEU A 9 0.03 3.87 -6.46
C LEU A 9 -0.43 2.83 -5.42
N VAL A 10 0.13 1.63 -5.50
CA VAL A 10 -0.13 0.53 -4.55
C VAL A 10 1.13 0.34 -3.70
N ALA A 11 1.10 0.87 -2.48
CA ALA A 11 2.19 0.67 -1.52
C ALA A 11 2.05 -0.70 -0.83
N GLY A 12 3.15 -1.44 -0.66
CA GLY A 12 3.13 -2.79 -0.07
C GLY A 12 2.59 -3.86 -1.02
N GLY A 13 2.61 -3.58 -2.32
CA GLY A 13 2.01 -4.43 -3.35
C GLY A 13 2.69 -5.79 -3.54
N ALA A 14 3.95 -5.98 -3.11
CA ALA A 14 4.64 -7.26 -3.21
C ALA A 14 4.30 -8.23 -2.05
N GLY A 15 3.57 -7.75 -1.03
CA GLY A 15 3.05 -8.57 0.05
C GLY A 15 1.88 -9.47 -0.36
N PHE A 16 1.32 -10.20 0.60
CA PHE A 16 0.25 -11.17 0.34
C PHE A 16 -1.03 -10.51 -0.18
N ILE A 17 -1.65 -9.61 0.59
CA ILE A 17 -2.92 -8.95 0.20
C ILE A 17 -2.69 -8.01 -0.97
N GLY A 18 -1.63 -7.19 -0.92
CA GLY A 18 -1.29 -6.24 -1.97
C GLY A 18 -1.12 -6.88 -3.35
N SER A 19 -0.45 -8.03 -3.43
CA SER A 19 -0.26 -8.70 -4.74
C SER A 19 -1.53 -9.34 -5.27
N ASN A 20 -2.42 -9.83 -4.41
CA ASN A 20 -3.74 -10.30 -4.81
C ASN A 20 -4.62 -9.14 -5.29
N PHE A 21 -4.56 -7.99 -4.63
CA PHE A 21 -5.23 -6.78 -5.08
C PHE A 21 -4.76 -6.36 -6.48
N VAL A 22 -3.45 -6.34 -6.73
CA VAL A 22 -2.89 -6.05 -8.06
C VAL A 22 -3.39 -7.05 -9.11
N ARG A 23 -3.35 -8.35 -8.82
CA ARG A 23 -3.86 -9.39 -9.74
C ARG A 23 -5.34 -9.21 -10.07
N LEU A 24 -6.16 -8.97 -9.05
CA LEU A 24 -7.58 -8.72 -9.22
C LEU A 24 -7.81 -7.48 -10.09
N LEU A 25 -7.12 -6.38 -9.82
CA LEU A 25 -7.28 -5.15 -10.55
C LEU A 25 -6.84 -5.29 -12.01
N ARG A 26 -5.72 -5.97 -12.28
CA ARG A 26 -5.26 -6.27 -13.66
C ARG A 26 -6.26 -7.11 -14.45
N LYS A 27 -6.98 -8.02 -13.77
CA LYS A 27 -8.02 -8.84 -14.39
C LYS A 27 -9.31 -8.06 -14.66
N GLU A 28 -9.81 -7.35 -13.65
CA GLU A 28 -11.14 -6.73 -13.69
C GLU A 28 -11.13 -5.35 -14.35
N ARG A 29 -10.01 -4.63 -14.29
CA ARG A 29 -9.83 -3.25 -14.76
C ARG A 29 -8.46 -3.07 -15.45
N PRO A 30 -8.20 -3.77 -16.57
CA PRO A 30 -6.89 -3.76 -17.24
C PRO A 30 -6.48 -2.40 -17.80
N GLU A 31 -7.42 -1.46 -17.93
CA GLU A 31 -7.15 -0.07 -18.34
C GLU A 31 -6.53 0.79 -17.25
N VAL A 32 -6.55 0.34 -15.98
CA VAL A 32 -5.94 1.06 -14.87
C VAL A 32 -4.44 0.75 -14.82
N GLU A 33 -3.64 1.80 -14.85
CA GLU A 33 -2.19 1.68 -14.66
C GLU A 33 -1.84 1.59 -13.18
N ILE A 34 -0.89 0.71 -12.86
CA ILE A 34 -0.51 0.40 -11.49
C ILE A 34 0.99 0.64 -11.34
N THR A 35 1.34 1.53 -10.41
CA THR A 35 2.69 1.59 -9.85
C THR A 35 2.68 0.90 -8.49
N VAL A 36 3.46 -0.15 -8.32
CA VAL A 36 3.72 -0.77 -7.01
C VAL A 36 4.94 -0.12 -6.39
N LEU A 37 4.82 0.34 -5.14
CA LEU A 37 5.94 0.76 -4.30
C LEU A 37 6.11 -0.24 -3.17
N ASP A 38 7.28 -0.87 -3.08
CA ASP A 38 7.54 -1.87 -2.05
C ASP A 38 9.01 -1.88 -1.62
N LYS A 39 9.26 -1.96 -0.30
CA LYS A 39 10.61 -1.98 0.27
C LYS A 39 11.26 -3.35 0.15
N LEU A 40 10.48 -4.39 -0.14
CA LEU A 40 10.88 -5.79 -0.13
C LEU A 40 11.49 -6.19 1.22
N THR A 41 10.74 -5.93 2.30
CA THR A 41 11.07 -6.42 3.64
C THR A 41 10.78 -7.93 3.73
N TYR A 42 10.73 -8.48 4.95
CA TYR A 42 10.57 -9.92 5.16
C TYR A 42 9.33 -10.52 4.49
N ALA A 43 8.25 -9.74 4.36
CA ALA A 43 6.97 -10.19 3.80
C ALA A 43 6.82 -9.87 2.30
N GLY A 44 7.71 -9.07 1.73
CA GLY A 44 7.66 -8.70 0.32
C GLY A 44 8.30 -9.79 -0.55
N ASN A 45 7.56 -10.30 -1.52
CA ASN A 45 8.09 -11.27 -2.49
C ASN A 45 7.85 -10.78 -3.92
N PRO A 46 8.89 -10.36 -4.67
CA PRO A 46 8.73 -9.87 -6.03
C PRO A 46 8.19 -10.94 -6.99
N GLN A 47 8.38 -12.24 -6.70
CA GLN A 47 7.79 -13.32 -7.49
C GLN A 47 6.26 -13.30 -7.49
N ASN A 48 5.65 -12.63 -6.51
CA ASN A 48 4.19 -12.42 -6.50
C ASN A 48 3.71 -11.52 -7.64
N LEU A 49 4.60 -10.78 -8.31
CA LEU A 49 4.22 -9.83 -9.35
C LEU A 49 5.02 -10.02 -10.65
N ALA A 50 5.88 -11.05 -10.72
CA ALA A 50 6.77 -11.30 -11.86
C ALA A 50 6.00 -11.45 -13.19
N GLU A 51 4.77 -11.95 -13.16
CA GLU A 51 3.90 -12.08 -14.33
C GLU A 51 3.54 -10.73 -15.00
N PHE A 52 3.69 -9.60 -14.28
CA PHE A 52 3.32 -8.26 -14.73
C PHE A 52 4.49 -7.40 -15.21
N GLU A 53 5.74 -7.75 -14.91
CA GLU A 53 6.91 -6.86 -15.16
C GLU A 53 7.07 -6.41 -16.61
N ALA A 54 6.64 -7.22 -17.57
CA ALA A 54 6.70 -6.91 -19.01
C ALA A 54 5.37 -6.38 -19.59
N GLN A 55 4.35 -6.17 -18.75
CA GLN A 55 3.03 -5.74 -19.21
C GLN A 55 2.89 -4.22 -19.20
N ALA A 56 2.25 -3.67 -20.23
CA ALA A 56 1.89 -2.26 -20.27
C ALA A 56 0.95 -1.89 -19.10
N GLY A 57 1.13 -0.68 -18.56
CA GLY A 57 0.37 -0.18 -17.41
C GLY A 57 0.74 -0.83 -16.08
N TYR A 58 1.87 -1.53 -15.98
CA TYR A 58 2.44 -1.99 -14.71
C TYR A 58 3.85 -1.44 -14.53
N ARG A 59 4.16 -0.97 -13.33
CA ARG A 59 5.49 -0.53 -12.94
C ARG A 59 5.78 -0.97 -11.51
N PHE A 60 6.93 -1.60 -11.29
CA PHE A 60 7.43 -1.89 -9.95
C PHE A 60 8.52 -0.87 -9.56
N VAL A 61 8.42 -0.33 -8.36
CA VAL A 61 9.40 0.59 -7.77
C VAL A 61 9.82 0.03 -6.41
N ARG A 62 11.09 -0.37 -6.30
CA ARG A 62 11.66 -0.73 -5.01
C ARG A 62 11.98 0.53 -4.22
N GLY A 63 11.39 0.68 -3.03
CA GLY A 63 11.61 1.86 -2.19
C GLY A 63 10.80 1.84 -0.91
N ASP A 64 11.04 2.83 -0.05
CA ASP A 64 10.38 2.98 1.24
C ASP A 64 9.29 4.04 1.15
N ILE A 65 8.15 3.82 1.81
CA ILE A 65 7.10 4.83 1.95
C ILE A 65 7.54 6.00 2.86
N CYS A 66 8.61 5.82 3.65
CA CYS A 66 9.21 6.89 4.44
C CYS A 66 10.10 7.84 3.62
N ASP A 67 10.47 7.45 2.39
CA ASP A 67 11.23 8.31 1.47
C ASP A 67 10.31 9.37 0.86
N ARG A 68 10.34 10.57 1.45
CA ARG A 68 9.49 11.70 1.06
C ARG A 68 9.69 12.12 -0.39
N GLU A 69 10.92 12.13 -0.90
CA GLU A 69 11.20 12.58 -2.27
C GLU A 69 10.70 11.56 -3.29
N LEU A 70 10.92 10.27 -3.01
CA LEU A 70 10.40 9.18 -3.82
C LEU A 70 8.87 9.19 -3.84
N VAL A 71 8.24 9.24 -2.67
CA VAL A 71 6.78 9.22 -2.54
C VAL A 71 6.16 10.43 -3.20
N ASP A 72 6.70 11.64 -2.99
CA ASP A 72 6.17 12.86 -3.60
C ASP A 72 6.20 12.78 -5.14
N ARG A 73 7.32 12.31 -5.71
CA ARG A 73 7.43 12.08 -7.16
C ARG A 73 6.41 11.08 -7.67
N LEU A 74 6.29 9.92 -7.01
CA LEU A 74 5.34 8.88 -7.44
C LEU A 74 3.89 9.33 -7.30
N ALA A 75 3.56 10.06 -6.22
CA ALA A 75 2.22 10.60 -6.00
C ALA A 75 1.82 11.62 -7.08
N GLY A 76 2.75 12.41 -7.62
CA GLY A 76 2.48 13.33 -8.72
C GLY A 76 2.19 12.64 -10.07
N GLU A 77 2.47 11.34 -10.18
CA GLU A 77 2.27 10.55 -11.41
C GLU A 77 0.94 9.76 -11.41
N VAL A 78 0.23 9.72 -10.28
CA VAL A 78 -0.98 8.89 -10.08
C VAL A 78 -2.18 9.70 -9.58
N ASP A 79 -3.38 9.11 -9.59
CA ASP A 79 -4.63 9.78 -9.19
C ASP A 79 -5.08 9.41 -7.76
N ALA A 80 -4.59 8.28 -7.23
CA ALA A 80 -4.92 7.78 -5.90
C ALA A 80 -3.85 6.84 -5.34
N ILE A 81 -3.84 6.70 -4.02
CA ILE A 81 -2.96 5.80 -3.27
C ILE A 81 -3.79 4.74 -2.54
N ILE A 82 -3.38 3.48 -2.67
CA ILE A 82 -3.87 2.34 -1.89
C ILE A 82 -2.70 1.83 -1.05
N ASN A 83 -2.77 1.96 0.28
CA ASN A 83 -1.68 1.59 1.16
C ASN A 83 -1.94 0.24 1.84
N PHE A 84 -1.13 -0.77 1.47
CA PHE A 84 -0.97 -2.04 2.17
C PHE A 84 0.38 -2.15 2.90
N ALA A 85 1.29 -1.18 2.71
CA ALA A 85 2.61 -1.22 3.34
C ALA A 85 2.47 -1.00 4.84
N ALA A 86 2.93 -1.99 5.59
CA ALA A 86 3.00 -1.99 7.05
C ALA A 86 4.04 -3.01 7.52
N GLU A 87 4.58 -2.81 8.71
CA GLU A 87 5.13 -3.91 9.50
C GLU A 87 3.99 -4.55 10.29
N THR A 88 3.82 -5.88 10.20
CA THR A 88 2.59 -6.54 10.70
C THR A 88 2.85 -7.69 11.66
N HIS A 89 4.11 -8.06 11.89
CA HIS A 89 4.42 -9.21 12.73
C HIS A 89 4.35 -8.86 14.22
N VAL A 90 3.30 -9.30 14.91
CA VAL A 90 3.05 -9.00 16.33
C VAL A 90 4.27 -9.24 17.23
N ASP A 91 4.94 -10.39 17.13
CA ASP A 91 6.12 -10.63 17.97
C ASP A 91 7.28 -9.64 17.72
N ARG A 92 7.42 -9.16 16.48
CA ARG A 92 8.46 -8.17 16.15
C ARG A 92 8.12 -6.80 16.69
N SER A 93 6.85 -6.44 16.82
CA SER A 93 6.46 -5.14 17.38
C SER A 93 6.83 -5.03 18.86
N ILE A 94 6.87 -6.16 19.57
CA ILE A 94 7.34 -6.22 20.96
C ILE A 94 8.86 -6.03 21.04
N LEU A 95 9.61 -6.56 20.06
CA LEU A 95 11.07 -6.54 20.06
C LEU A 95 11.65 -5.24 19.48
N ASP A 96 11.02 -4.67 18.46
CA ASP A 96 11.40 -3.41 17.81
C ASP A 96 10.15 -2.57 17.45
N PRO A 97 9.54 -1.91 18.46
CA PRO A 97 8.35 -1.09 18.24
C PRO A 97 8.62 0.14 17.36
N PHE A 98 9.87 0.61 17.27
CA PHE A 98 10.19 1.80 16.50
C PHE A 98 10.14 1.55 15.00
N ALA A 99 10.43 0.33 14.52
CA ALA A 99 10.22 -0.04 13.12
C ALA A 99 8.75 0.07 12.68
N PHE A 100 7.82 -0.26 13.59
CA PHE A 100 6.37 -0.14 13.37
C PHE A 100 5.94 1.33 13.36
N VAL A 101 6.42 2.14 14.31
CA VAL A 101 6.15 3.60 14.30
C VAL A 101 6.67 4.25 13.01
N GLU A 102 7.87 3.87 12.56
CA GLU A 102 8.47 4.40 11.35
C GLU A 102 7.60 4.07 10.12
N THR A 103 7.21 2.81 9.93
CA THR A 103 6.47 2.40 8.74
C THR A 103 4.99 2.77 8.83
N ASP A 104 4.32 2.40 9.92
CA ASP A 104 2.86 2.39 10.02
C ASP A 104 2.30 3.76 10.44
N VAL A 105 3.14 4.63 11.02
CA VAL A 105 2.74 6.00 11.41
C VAL A 105 3.45 7.02 10.53
N HIS A 106 4.79 7.05 10.54
CA HIS A 106 5.54 8.05 9.78
C HIS A 106 5.40 7.83 8.27
N GLY A 107 5.58 6.61 7.78
CA GLY A 107 5.39 6.25 6.37
C GLY A 107 3.98 6.56 5.86
N VAL A 108 2.95 6.25 6.64
CA VAL A 108 1.56 6.63 6.32
C VAL A 108 1.39 8.15 6.26
N ALA A 109 1.97 8.90 7.21
CA ALA A 109 1.94 10.35 7.18
C ALA A 109 2.59 10.94 5.92
N VAL A 110 3.70 10.35 5.45
CA VAL A 110 4.37 10.74 4.20
C VAL A 110 3.47 10.51 2.99
N LEU A 111 2.81 9.35 2.89
CA LEU A 111 1.86 9.06 1.81
C LEU A 111 0.65 10.02 1.83
N CYS A 112 0.09 10.29 3.01
CA CYS A 112 -1.04 11.21 3.17
C CYS A 112 -0.67 12.64 2.77
N ASP A 113 0.48 13.14 3.21
CA ASP A 113 0.99 14.47 2.87
C ASP A 113 1.19 14.60 1.35
N ALA A 114 1.80 13.60 0.70
CA ALA A 114 1.95 13.60 -0.75
C ALA A 114 0.60 13.57 -1.49
N ALA A 115 -0.35 12.72 -1.05
CA ALA A 115 -1.70 12.68 -1.62
C ALA A 115 -2.42 14.04 -1.52
N LEU A 116 -2.29 14.71 -0.37
CA LEU A 116 -2.86 16.05 -0.17
C LEU A 116 -2.23 17.09 -1.10
N ARG A 117 -0.89 17.12 -1.21
CA ARG A 117 -0.18 18.06 -2.08
C ARG A 117 -0.55 17.92 -3.55
N HIS A 118 -0.71 16.68 -4.01
CA HIS A 118 -1.06 16.37 -5.40
C HIS A 118 -2.57 16.33 -5.65
N GLY A 119 -3.39 16.71 -4.66
CA GLY A 119 -4.84 16.87 -4.82
C GLY A 119 -5.60 15.57 -5.07
N HIS A 120 -5.07 14.45 -4.56
CA HIS A 120 -5.69 13.13 -4.71
C HIS A 120 -7.10 13.15 -4.09
N GLN A 121 -8.07 12.66 -4.85
CA GLN A 121 -9.46 12.60 -4.41
C GLN A 121 -9.75 11.33 -3.59
N VAL A 122 -8.86 10.34 -3.66
CA VAL A 122 -9.00 9.03 -3.01
C VAL A 122 -7.67 8.62 -2.39
N PHE A 123 -7.73 8.28 -1.10
CA PHE A 123 -6.67 7.61 -0.37
C PHE A 123 -7.30 6.44 0.40
N HIS A 124 -6.82 5.23 0.18
CA HIS A 124 -7.32 4.06 0.89
C HIS A 124 -6.24 3.49 1.80
N LEU A 125 -6.45 3.63 3.11
CA LEU A 125 -5.62 3.02 4.13
C LEU A 125 -6.20 1.67 4.51
N VAL A 126 -5.45 0.60 4.29
CA VAL A 126 -5.81 -0.73 4.77
C VAL A 126 -5.31 -0.85 6.21
N SER A 127 -6.19 -1.34 7.08
CA SER A 127 -5.91 -1.53 8.51
C SER A 127 -6.31 -2.93 8.93
N THR A 128 -6.37 -3.17 10.23
CA THR A 128 -6.68 -4.47 10.84
C THR A 128 -7.76 -4.30 11.89
N ASP A 129 -8.53 -5.35 12.16
CA ASP A 129 -9.47 -5.40 13.28
C ASP A 129 -8.77 -5.41 14.65
N GLU A 130 -7.48 -5.75 14.70
CA GLU A 130 -6.68 -5.71 15.93
C GLU A 130 -6.65 -4.31 16.59
N VAL A 131 -6.96 -3.23 15.85
CA VAL A 131 -7.09 -1.88 16.42
C VAL A 131 -8.19 -1.76 17.47
N TYR A 132 -9.19 -2.63 17.42
CA TYR A 132 -10.31 -2.64 18.36
C TYR A 132 -10.00 -3.40 19.66
N GLY A 133 -8.94 -4.21 19.66
CA GLY A 133 -8.58 -5.07 20.78
C GLY A 133 -9.46 -6.31 20.89
N ASP A 134 -9.44 -6.93 22.07
CA ASP A 134 -10.08 -8.23 22.31
C ASP A 134 -11.60 -8.12 22.54
N VAL A 135 -12.33 -9.16 22.15
CA VAL A 135 -13.76 -9.31 22.41
C VAL A 135 -13.95 -10.31 23.55
N ALA A 136 -14.15 -9.80 24.77
CA ALA A 136 -14.23 -10.62 25.97
C ALA A 136 -15.37 -11.66 25.94
N GLU A 137 -16.51 -11.34 25.34
CA GLU A 137 -17.65 -12.25 25.18
C GLU A 137 -18.36 -12.03 23.84
N GLY A 138 -18.80 -13.13 23.21
CA GLY A 138 -19.59 -13.09 21.98
C GLY A 138 -18.74 -12.98 20.71
N ARG A 139 -19.08 -12.04 19.82
CA ARG A 139 -18.38 -11.81 18.54
C ARG A 139 -18.38 -10.32 18.21
N SER A 140 -17.33 -9.88 17.52
CA SER A 140 -17.34 -8.53 16.92
C SER A 140 -18.50 -8.38 15.94
N ARG A 141 -18.99 -7.14 15.80
CA ARG A 141 -20.07 -6.75 14.87
C ARG A 141 -19.60 -5.75 13.81
N GLU A 142 -18.31 -5.46 13.77
CA GLU A 142 -17.67 -4.68 12.72
C GLU A 142 -17.52 -5.48 11.42
#